data_AF-A0A9P8IHG3-F1
#
_entry.id   AF-A0A9P8IHG3-F1
#
_cell.length_a   1.000
_cell.length_b   1.000
_cell.length_c   1.000
_cell.angle_alpha   90.00
_cell.angle_beta   90.00
_cell.angle_gamma   90.00
#
_symmetry.space_group_name_H-M   'P 1'
#
loop_
_entity.id
_entity.type
_entity.pdbx_description
1 polymer ?
#
loop_
_entity_poly.entity_id
_entity_poly.type
_entity_poly.pdbx_seq_one_letter_code
_entity_poly.pdbx_strand_id
1 'polypeptide(L)'
;MHLKPGFLLALPLLVLLLTTSTTLAAVLQHDHSQRIPSVHTSAVLARRILQLTPHGTLSTTFPASSSPAHLSSVPIGLPDYVAACDRADASNPTLLAVAIATSFRNALAGGGNISLSLQWQPPAPSSIKNPFLRQPAALPRFALLGYLERIPPRELADGALQHCFVDVHPDARAWTPGSGIHKSEWVRLVVDAVYWIGGFGDRAYIGWIPVEEWRGVTEEEIKRAKLPGEREDDVMVGWAKWLFGWREEL
;
A
#
# COMPACT_ATOMS: atom_id res chain seq x y z
N MET A 1 57.97 -85.58 -10.22
CA MET A 1 58.37 -84.71 -11.35
C MET A 1 57.10 -84.16 -12.01
N HIS A 2 57.15 -82.89 -12.42
CA HIS A 2 56.18 -82.10 -13.23
C HIS A 2 55.02 -81.30 -12.57
N LEU A 3 55.34 -80.02 -12.32
CA LEU A 3 54.63 -78.73 -12.53
C LEU A 3 53.12 -78.73 -12.89
N LYS A 4 52.23 -78.10 -12.07
CA LYS A 4 51.69 -76.67 -12.04
C LYS A 4 50.54 -76.41 -13.05
N PRO A 5 49.67 -75.34 -12.93
CA PRO A 5 49.33 -74.41 -11.83
C PRO A 5 47.81 -74.00 -11.70
N GLY A 6 47.46 -73.25 -10.64
CA GLY A 6 46.56 -72.07 -10.68
C GLY A 6 45.10 -72.19 -10.20
N PHE A 7 44.68 -71.34 -9.24
CA PHE A 7 43.69 -70.26 -9.41
C PHE A 7 43.32 -69.57 -8.07
N LEU A 8 43.03 -68.26 -8.16
CA LEU A 8 42.66 -67.32 -7.09
C LEU A 8 41.26 -67.56 -6.50
N LEU A 9 41.02 -67.10 -5.26
CA LEU A 9 39.70 -66.69 -4.76
C LEU A 9 39.82 -65.58 -3.69
N ALA A 10 38.77 -64.78 -3.59
CA ALA A 10 38.72 -63.39 -3.14
C ALA A 10 37.97 -63.16 -1.80
N LEU A 11 38.34 -62.08 -1.08
CA LEU A 11 37.61 -61.12 -0.19
C LEU A 11 36.51 -61.60 0.82
N PRO A 12 36.09 -60.78 1.83
CA PRO A 12 36.59 -59.50 2.36
C PRO A 12 36.73 -59.43 3.91
N LEU A 13 37.44 -58.42 4.43
CA LEU A 13 37.30 -57.97 5.83
C LEU A 13 36.73 -56.54 5.81
N LEU A 14 35.48 -56.38 6.22
CA LEU A 14 34.78 -55.11 6.32
C LEU A 14 35.15 -54.42 7.63
N VAL A 15 35.87 -53.30 7.56
CA VAL A 15 36.23 -52.47 8.72
C VAL A 15 35.09 -51.49 9.01
N LEU A 16 34.54 -51.59 10.23
CA LEU A 16 33.60 -50.63 10.82
C LEU A 16 34.30 -49.28 11.04
N LEU A 17 33.73 -48.20 10.49
CA LEU A 17 34.02 -46.82 10.86
C LEU A 17 32.77 -46.23 11.53
N LEU A 18 32.77 -46.16 12.87
CA LEU A 18 31.86 -45.29 13.60
C LEU A 18 32.45 -43.87 13.62
N THR A 19 31.81 -42.94 12.92
CA THR A 19 32.04 -41.50 13.12
C THR A 19 30.78 -40.82 13.62
N THR A 20 30.99 -40.07 14.70
CA THR A 20 30.09 -39.24 15.49
C THR A 20 29.09 -38.42 14.68
N SER A 21 27.80 -38.75 14.83
CA SER A 21 26.67 -37.96 14.31
C SER A 21 26.07 -37.11 15.44
N THR A 22 26.71 -35.99 15.78
CA THR A 22 26.21 -35.07 16.84
C THR A 22 26.22 -33.59 16.47
N THR A 23 26.32 -33.23 15.19
CA THR A 23 26.33 -31.81 14.79
C THR A 23 25.18 -31.37 13.88
N LEU A 24 24.24 -32.24 13.51
CA LEU A 24 23.13 -31.84 12.62
C LEU A 24 21.85 -31.39 13.35
N ALA A 25 21.66 -31.78 14.61
CA ALA A 25 20.44 -31.43 15.35
C ALA A 25 20.43 -29.97 15.86
N ALA A 26 21.58 -29.32 15.98
CA ALA A 26 21.69 -27.95 16.52
C ALA A 26 21.60 -26.85 15.44
N VAL A 27 21.60 -27.19 14.14
CA VAL A 27 21.57 -26.20 13.04
C VAL A 27 20.14 -25.91 12.55
N LEU A 28 19.12 -26.61 13.05
CA LEU A 28 17.72 -26.43 12.63
C LEU A 28 16.83 -25.68 13.63
N GLN A 29 17.39 -25.13 14.71
CA GLN A 29 16.66 -24.19 15.57
C GLN A 29 16.89 -22.75 15.10
N HIS A 30 16.24 -22.42 13.99
CA HIS A 30 15.91 -21.02 13.68
C HIS A 30 14.39 -20.88 13.75
N ASP A 31 13.88 -20.73 14.98
CA ASP A 31 12.50 -20.31 15.19
C ASP A 31 12.38 -18.82 14.81
N HIS A 32 12.05 -18.62 13.55
CA HIS A 32 11.33 -17.42 13.13
C HIS A 32 10.03 -17.88 12.49
N SER A 33 9.10 -18.35 13.33
CA SER A 33 7.67 -18.25 13.06
C SER A 33 7.27 -16.77 12.91
N GLN A 34 7.71 -16.14 11.81
CA GLN A 34 7.19 -14.86 11.35
C GLN A 34 5.72 -15.10 11.04
N ARG A 35 4.84 -14.87 12.02
CA ARG A 35 3.40 -15.02 11.85
C ARG A 35 2.98 -14.11 10.70
N ILE A 36 2.22 -14.67 9.77
CA ILE A 36 1.54 -13.90 8.75
C ILE A 36 0.74 -12.79 9.45
N PRO A 37 0.87 -11.52 9.01
CA PRO A 37 0.10 -10.42 9.58
C PRO A 37 -1.39 -10.75 9.64
N SER A 38 -2.07 -10.36 10.73
CA SER A 38 -3.52 -10.50 10.79
C SER A 38 -4.21 -9.55 9.80
N VAL A 39 -5.52 -9.75 9.61
CA VAL A 39 -6.37 -8.82 8.85
C VAL A 39 -6.29 -7.41 9.46
N HIS A 40 -6.40 -7.30 10.79
CA HIS A 40 -6.24 -6.02 11.50
C HIS A 40 -4.89 -5.37 11.23
N THR A 41 -3.78 -6.12 11.38
CA THR A 41 -2.44 -5.59 11.10
C THR A 41 -2.32 -5.11 9.65
N SER A 42 -2.95 -5.81 8.71
CA SER A 42 -2.99 -5.42 7.31
C SER A 42 -3.79 -4.13 7.09
N ALA A 43 -4.90 -3.94 7.80
CA ALA A 43 -5.68 -2.70 7.79
C ALA A 43 -4.86 -1.52 8.32
N VAL A 44 -4.16 -1.71 9.44
CA VAL A 44 -3.27 -0.71 10.03
C VAL A 44 -2.15 -0.32 9.05
N LEU A 45 -1.51 -1.30 8.40
CA LEU A 45 -0.47 -1.03 7.40
C LEU A 45 -1.03 -0.30 6.18
N ALA A 46 -2.23 -0.66 5.70
CA ALA A 46 -2.90 0.04 4.61
C ALA A 46 -3.18 1.51 4.96
N ARG A 47 -3.65 1.78 6.18
CA ARG A 47 -3.85 3.15 6.67
C ARG A 47 -2.53 3.92 6.80
N ARG A 48 -1.44 3.25 7.20
CA ARG A 48 -0.10 3.86 7.20
C ARG A 48 0.37 4.25 5.81
N ILE A 49 0.16 3.39 4.81
CA ILE A 49 0.47 3.70 3.40
C ILE A 49 -0.34 4.89 2.91
N LEU A 50 -1.64 4.95 3.24
CA LEU A 50 -2.49 6.07 2.85
C LEU A 50 -1.97 7.42 3.40
N GLN A 51 -1.44 7.45 4.63
CA GLN A 51 -0.86 8.68 5.19
C GLN A 51 0.47 9.08 4.55
N LEU A 52 1.27 8.10 4.10
CA LEU A 52 2.62 8.35 3.59
C LEU A 52 2.71 8.45 2.06
N THR A 53 1.65 8.06 1.34
CA THR A 53 1.65 8.00 -0.12
C THR A 53 0.73 9.09 -0.68
N PRO A 54 1.28 10.23 -1.11
CA PRO A 54 0.48 11.39 -1.51
C PRO A 54 -0.29 11.18 -2.83
N HIS A 55 0.13 10.23 -3.66
CA HIS A 55 -0.49 9.96 -4.95
C HIS A 55 -0.96 8.51 -5.02
N GLY A 56 -2.09 8.27 -5.68
CA GLY A 56 -2.55 6.92 -5.97
C GLY A 56 -3.22 6.86 -7.34
N THR A 57 -3.48 5.64 -7.80
CA THR A 57 -4.10 5.42 -9.11
C THR A 57 -5.60 5.23 -8.94
N LEU A 58 -6.37 6.19 -9.44
CA LEU A 58 -7.82 6.06 -9.57
C LEU A 58 -8.16 5.27 -10.83
N SER A 59 -8.89 4.19 -10.66
CA SER A 59 -9.41 3.38 -11.77
C SER A 59 -10.91 3.54 -11.89
N THR A 60 -11.36 3.92 -13.08
CA THR A 60 -12.77 4.11 -13.45
C THR A 60 -13.06 3.44 -14.77
N THR A 61 -14.33 3.24 -15.09
CA THR A 61 -14.76 2.81 -16.43
C THR A 61 -15.37 3.99 -17.18
N PHE A 62 -15.17 4.03 -18.49
CA PHE A 62 -15.90 5.00 -19.31
C PHE A 62 -17.40 4.69 -19.28
N PRO A 63 -18.27 5.69 -19.07
CA PRO A 63 -19.72 5.49 -19.05
C PRO A 63 -20.25 5.05 -20.42
N ALA A 64 -21.42 4.42 -20.46
CA ALA A 64 -22.01 3.93 -21.71
C ALA A 64 -22.23 5.02 -22.78
N SER A 65 -22.42 6.26 -22.35
CA SER A 65 -22.55 7.44 -23.22
C SER A 65 -21.20 8.06 -23.62
N SER A 66 -20.06 7.40 -23.35
CA SER A 66 -18.75 7.93 -23.70
C SER A 66 -18.54 7.99 -25.21
N SER A 67 -17.90 9.06 -25.68
CA SER A 67 -17.36 9.13 -27.03
C SER A 67 -15.83 9.01 -26.97
N PRO A 68 -15.19 8.10 -27.72
CA PRO A 68 -15.80 7.16 -28.67
C PRO A 68 -16.56 5.99 -28.03
N ALA A 69 -17.63 5.51 -28.70
CA ALA A 69 -18.50 4.43 -28.17
C ALA A 69 -17.75 3.11 -27.87
N HIS A 70 -16.68 2.82 -28.60
CA HIS A 70 -15.87 1.60 -28.39
C HIS A 70 -15.11 1.59 -27.04
N LEU A 71 -15.03 2.74 -26.35
CA LEU A 71 -14.42 2.83 -25.03
C LEU A 71 -15.41 2.54 -23.89
N SER A 72 -16.71 2.40 -24.16
CA SER A 72 -17.70 2.09 -23.12
C SER A 72 -17.26 0.90 -22.27
N SER A 73 -17.31 1.05 -20.94
CA SER A 73 -16.92 0.04 -19.96
C SER A 73 -15.43 -0.34 -19.97
N VAL A 74 -14.60 0.24 -20.83
CA VAL A 74 -13.14 0.06 -20.78
C VAL A 74 -12.61 0.74 -19.52
N PRO A 75 -11.81 0.05 -18.68
CA PRO A 75 -11.21 0.67 -17.52
C PRO A 75 -10.05 1.59 -17.92
N ILE A 76 -9.90 2.68 -17.18
CA ILE A 76 -8.74 3.56 -17.24
C ILE A 76 -8.26 3.83 -15.82
N GLY A 77 -6.95 3.70 -15.60
CA GLY A 77 -6.28 4.04 -14.35
C GLY A 77 -5.38 5.25 -14.55
N LEU A 78 -5.57 6.31 -13.76
CA LEU A 78 -4.74 7.53 -13.81
C LEU A 78 -4.30 7.93 -12.40
N PRO A 79 -3.09 8.49 -12.24
CA PRO A 79 -2.64 9.02 -10.97
C PRO A 79 -3.40 10.29 -10.60
N ASP A 80 -3.76 10.43 -9.33
CA ASP A 80 -4.42 11.60 -8.77
C ASP A 80 -3.89 11.90 -7.35
N TYR A 81 -4.08 13.14 -6.89
CA TYR A 81 -3.71 13.57 -5.54
C TYR A 81 -4.65 12.94 -4.49
N VAL A 82 -4.06 12.38 -3.42
CA VAL A 82 -4.74 11.70 -2.33
C VAL A 82 -4.24 12.22 -0.99
N ALA A 83 -5.12 12.40 -0.01
CA ALA A 83 -4.70 12.68 1.36
C ALA A 83 -5.68 12.10 2.40
N ALA A 84 -5.16 11.75 3.58
CA ALA A 84 -5.97 11.36 4.75
C ALA A 84 -6.32 12.59 5.61
N CYS A 85 -7.12 13.51 5.07
CA CYS A 85 -7.41 14.82 5.70
C CYS A 85 -8.84 14.97 6.24
N ASP A 86 -9.72 14.01 5.96
CA ASP A 86 -11.10 14.07 6.43
C ASP A 86 -11.17 13.77 7.94
N ARG A 87 -11.37 14.83 8.74
CA ARG A 87 -11.48 14.71 10.20
C ARG A 87 -12.84 14.19 10.66
N ALA A 88 -13.87 14.33 9.83
CA ALA A 88 -15.21 13.82 10.13
C ALA A 88 -15.24 12.30 9.98
N ASP A 89 -14.52 11.78 8.99
CA ASP A 89 -14.31 10.34 8.80
C ASP A 89 -12.93 10.04 8.20
N ALA A 90 -11.97 9.76 9.08
CA ALA A 90 -10.58 9.48 8.70
C ALA A 90 -10.41 8.19 7.86
N SER A 91 -11.45 7.37 7.73
CA SER A 91 -11.45 6.16 6.91
C SER A 91 -11.62 6.44 5.42
N ASN A 92 -12.06 7.65 5.04
CA ASN A 92 -12.27 8.03 3.66
C ASN A 92 -11.18 9.00 3.19
N PRO A 93 -10.39 8.67 2.15
CA PRO A 93 -9.39 9.60 1.66
C PRO A 93 -10.05 10.78 0.95
N THR A 94 -9.48 11.96 1.17
CA THR A 94 -9.81 13.21 0.51
C THR A 94 -9.13 13.26 -0.85
N LEU A 95 -9.85 13.78 -1.85
CA LEU A 95 -9.38 13.99 -3.21
C LEU A 95 -9.74 15.41 -3.66
N LEU A 96 -8.89 16.01 -4.50
CA LEU A 96 -9.18 17.24 -5.22
C LEU A 96 -9.70 16.90 -6.62
N ALA A 97 -11.01 16.87 -6.78
CA ALA A 97 -11.64 16.50 -8.04
C ALA A 97 -11.58 17.67 -9.03
N VAL A 98 -10.66 17.61 -9.99
CA VAL A 98 -10.57 18.59 -11.08
C VAL A 98 -11.45 18.15 -12.25
N ALA A 99 -12.38 19.00 -12.69
CA ALA A 99 -13.41 18.64 -13.68
C ALA A 99 -12.86 18.26 -15.06
N ILE A 100 -11.61 18.62 -15.36
CA ILE A 100 -10.94 18.24 -16.61
C ILE A 100 -10.35 16.82 -16.56
N ALA A 101 -10.19 16.21 -15.39
CA ALA A 101 -9.63 14.88 -15.26
C ALA A 101 -10.66 13.79 -15.59
N THR A 102 -10.22 12.81 -16.38
CA THR A 102 -11.07 11.72 -16.87
C THR A 102 -11.62 10.86 -15.73
N SER A 103 -10.82 10.59 -14.68
CA SER A 103 -11.24 9.83 -13.49
C SER A 103 -12.51 10.43 -12.87
N PHE A 104 -12.51 11.74 -12.61
CA PHE A 104 -13.65 12.42 -11.97
C PHE A 104 -14.85 12.55 -12.91
N ARG A 105 -14.62 12.82 -14.20
CA ARG A 105 -15.71 12.83 -15.18
C ARG A 105 -16.41 11.47 -15.24
N ASN A 106 -15.65 10.38 -15.30
CA ASN A 106 -16.20 9.02 -15.36
C ASN A 106 -17.00 8.70 -14.09
N ALA A 107 -16.43 8.94 -12.92
CA ALA A 107 -17.07 8.65 -11.64
C ALA A 107 -18.35 9.49 -11.42
N LEU A 108 -18.31 10.79 -11.74
CA LEU A 108 -19.42 11.71 -11.49
C LEU A 108 -20.51 11.70 -12.57
N ALA A 109 -20.23 11.20 -13.78
CA ALA A 109 -21.20 11.15 -14.88
C ALA A 109 -22.35 10.13 -14.64
N GLY A 110 -22.21 9.21 -13.69
CA GLY A 110 -23.22 8.17 -13.44
C GLY A 110 -23.24 7.61 -12.02
N GLY A 111 -22.64 8.29 -11.04
CA GLY A 111 -22.49 7.78 -9.67
C GLY A 111 -21.67 6.49 -9.62
N GLY A 112 -20.71 6.36 -10.53
CA GLY A 112 -20.00 5.10 -10.78
C GLY A 112 -19.04 4.74 -9.65
N ASN A 113 -18.97 3.44 -9.36
CA ASN A 113 -17.95 2.89 -8.48
C ASN A 113 -16.56 3.22 -9.04
N ILE A 114 -15.65 3.52 -8.12
CA ILE A 114 -14.25 3.84 -8.40
C ILE A 114 -13.38 3.00 -7.47
N SER A 115 -12.15 2.70 -7.91
CA SER A 115 -11.14 2.16 -7.01
C SER A 115 -9.92 3.07 -6.95
N LEU A 116 -9.34 3.22 -5.77
CA LEU A 116 -8.06 3.88 -5.54
C LEU A 116 -7.02 2.82 -5.16
N SER A 117 -6.03 2.61 -6.02
CA SER A 117 -4.89 1.74 -5.73
C SER A 117 -3.71 2.53 -5.18
N LEU A 118 -3.15 2.04 -4.08
CA LEU A 118 -2.00 2.62 -3.39
C LEU A 118 -0.95 1.54 -3.13
N GLN A 119 0.31 1.95 -3.16
CA GLN A 119 1.44 1.06 -2.98
C GLN A 119 2.48 1.74 -2.11
N TRP A 120 3.04 0.98 -1.17
CA TRP A 120 4.20 1.46 -0.43
C TRP A 120 5.44 1.49 -1.31
N GLN A 121 6.07 2.65 -1.39
CA GLN A 121 7.38 2.82 -2.01
C GLN A 121 8.24 3.66 -1.06
N PRO A 122 9.23 3.08 -0.36
CA PRO A 122 10.08 3.84 0.53
C PRO A 122 10.93 4.84 -0.28
N PRO A 123 11.14 6.08 0.21
CA PRO A 123 11.95 7.08 -0.50
C PRO A 123 13.39 6.62 -0.79
N ALA A 124 13.94 5.77 0.08
CA ALA A 124 15.25 5.16 -0.09
C ALA A 124 15.14 3.62 -0.07
N PRO A 125 14.82 2.94 -1.21
CA PRO A 125 14.68 1.49 -1.25
C PRO A 125 15.94 0.72 -0.82
N SER A 126 17.11 1.36 -0.90
CA SER A 126 18.38 0.82 -0.39
C SER A 126 18.40 0.60 1.13
N SER A 127 17.51 1.26 1.90
CA SER A 127 17.36 1.05 3.34
C SER A 127 16.83 -0.36 3.67
N ILE A 128 16.15 -1.01 2.72
CA ILE A 128 15.71 -2.39 2.87
C ILE A 128 16.92 -3.31 2.73
N LYS A 129 17.28 -3.96 3.84
CA LYS A 129 18.44 -4.87 3.93
C LYS A 129 18.37 -6.02 2.94
N ASN A 130 17.19 -6.61 2.73
CA ASN A 130 16.99 -7.71 1.78
C ASN A 130 16.74 -7.16 0.35
N PRO A 131 17.64 -7.37 -0.62
CA PRO A 131 17.47 -6.86 -1.99
C PRO A 131 16.22 -7.39 -2.71
N PHE A 132 15.76 -8.60 -2.39
CA PHE A 132 14.55 -9.18 -2.99
C PHE A 132 13.28 -8.44 -2.57
N LEU A 133 13.30 -7.76 -1.43
CA LEU A 133 12.18 -6.96 -0.92
C LEU A 133 12.21 -5.50 -1.41
N ARG A 134 13.22 -5.10 -2.21
CA ARG A 134 13.31 -3.75 -2.79
C ARG A 134 12.43 -3.56 -4.02
N GLN A 135 11.96 -4.66 -4.61
CA GLN A 135 11.13 -4.62 -5.80
C GLN A 135 9.75 -4.04 -5.42
N PRO A 136 9.17 -3.13 -6.20
CA PRO A 136 7.85 -2.57 -5.89
C PRO A 136 6.80 -3.67 -5.65
N ALA A 137 6.80 -4.71 -6.48
CA ALA A 137 5.83 -5.81 -6.36
C ALA A 137 6.05 -6.69 -5.11
N ALA A 138 7.20 -6.60 -4.44
CA ALA A 138 7.47 -7.25 -3.16
C ALA A 138 6.96 -6.46 -1.96
N LEU A 139 6.61 -5.18 -2.14
CA LEU A 139 6.14 -4.30 -1.10
C LEU A 139 4.60 -4.31 -0.99
N PRO A 140 4.06 -3.95 0.18
CA PRO A 140 2.63 -3.94 0.37
C PRO A 140 1.91 -2.95 -0.54
N ARG A 141 0.74 -3.35 -1.03
CA ARG A 141 -0.16 -2.56 -1.88
C ARG A 141 -1.60 -2.95 -1.61
N PHE A 142 -2.51 -2.01 -1.86
CA PHE A 142 -3.93 -2.23 -1.62
C PHE A 142 -4.79 -1.38 -2.54
N ALA A 143 -6.05 -1.75 -2.64
CA ALA A 143 -7.07 -0.96 -3.31
C ALA A 143 -8.22 -0.67 -2.35
N LEU A 144 -8.67 0.59 -2.36
CA LEU A 144 -9.94 1.02 -1.78
C LEU A 144 -10.97 1.04 -2.90
N LEU A 145 -12.14 0.47 -2.68
CA LEU A 145 -13.24 0.45 -3.64
C LEU A 145 -14.46 1.11 -2.99
N GLY A 146 -15.18 1.90 -3.76
CA GLY A 146 -16.40 2.56 -3.31
C GLY A 146 -16.82 3.64 -4.30
N TYR A 147 -17.23 4.81 -3.80
CA TYR A 147 -17.78 5.89 -4.63
C TYR A 147 -17.30 7.27 -4.16
N LEU A 148 -17.39 8.25 -5.06
CA LEU A 148 -17.07 9.63 -4.72
C LEU A 148 -18.27 10.36 -4.15
N GLU A 149 -18.07 11.02 -3.02
CA GLU A 149 -19.05 11.90 -2.39
C GLU A 149 -18.48 13.32 -2.29
N ARG A 150 -19.29 14.31 -2.65
CA ARG A 150 -18.94 15.72 -2.45
C ARG A 150 -18.91 16.04 -0.98
N ILE A 151 -17.82 16.64 -0.52
CA ILE A 151 -17.72 17.10 0.87
C ILE A 151 -18.57 18.37 1.01
N PRO A 152 -19.56 18.39 1.93
CA PRO A 152 -20.50 19.49 2.04
C PRO A 152 -19.83 20.73 2.64
N PRO A 153 -20.28 21.96 2.30
CA PRO A 153 -19.65 23.20 2.77
C PRO A 153 -19.48 23.31 4.29
N ARG A 154 -20.39 22.72 5.08
CA ARG A 154 -20.32 22.72 6.55
C ARG A 154 -19.06 22.02 7.09
N GLU A 155 -18.57 21.00 6.37
CA GLU A 155 -17.35 20.23 6.73
C GLU A 155 -16.08 20.88 6.17
N LEU A 156 -16.24 21.94 5.36
CA LEU A 156 -15.16 22.73 4.77
C LEU A 156 -15.03 24.12 5.43
N ALA A 157 -15.94 24.47 6.32
CA ALA A 157 -16.12 25.85 6.80
C ALA A 157 -14.95 26.38 7.63
N ASP A 158 -14.25 25.51 8.35
CA ASP A 158 -13.09 25.88 9.18
C ASP A 158 -11.76 25.89 8.40
N GLY A 159 -11.76 25.46 7.13
CA GLY A 159 -10.57 25.40 6.28
C GLY A 159 -9.58 24.28 6.63
N ALA A 160 -9.84 23.46 7.65
CA ALA A 160 -8.85 22.52 8.18
C ALA A 160 -8.52 21.39 7.20
N LEU A 161 -9.53 20.88 6.50
CA LEU A 161 -9.35 19.85 5.47
C LEU A 161 -8.53 20.40 4.30
N GLN A 162 -8.85 21.61 3.85
CA GLN A 162 -8.15 22.27 2.74
C GLN A 162 -6.69 22.52 3.10
N HIS A 163 -6.43 23.03 4.30
CA HIS A 163 -5.08 23.28 4.82
C HIS A 163 -4.26 21.99 4.90
N CYS A 164 -4.82 20.94 5.50
CA CYS A 164 -4.19 19.61 5.54
C CYS A 164 -3.84 19.11 4.13
N PHE A 165 -4.77 19.23 3.18
CA PHE A 165 -4.55 18.73 1.82
C PHE A 165 -3.40 19.46 1.12
N VAL A 166 -3.32 20.79 1.24
CA VAL A 166 -2.24 21.58 0.61
C VAL A 166 -0.91 21.51 1.35
N ASP A 167 -0.88 20.99 2.58
CA ASP A 167 0.36 20.67 3.28
C ASP A 167 0.97 19.33 2.81
N VAL A 168 0.09 18.39 2.45
CA VAL A 168 0.48 17.16 1.73
C VAL A 168 0.89 17.49 0.28
N HIS A 169 0.15 18.41 -0.37
CA HIS A 169 0.28 18.78 -1.78
C HIS A 169 0.46 20.30 -1.98
N PRO A 170 1.67 20.86 -1.76
CA PRO A 170 1.88 22.31 -1.89
C PRO A 170 1.57 22.86 -3.28
N ASP A 171 1.83 22.07 -4.32
CA ASP A 171 1.51 22.38 -5.71
C ASP A 171 -0.01 22.41 -5.97
N ALA A 172 -0.81 21.70 -5.16
CA ALA A 172 -2.26 21.67 -5.31
C ALA A 172 -2.97 23.00 -5.03
N ARG A 173 -2.30 23.97 -4.36
CA ARG A 173 -2.86 25.30 -4.05
C ARG A 173 -3.43 25.99 -5.29
N ALA A 174 -2.73 25.87 -6.43
CA ALA A 174 -3.13 26.47 -7.71
C ALA A 174 -4.40 25.84 -8.31
N TRP A 175 -4.80 24.64 -7.88
CA TRP A 175 -5.92 23.88 -8.43
C TRP A 175 -7.12 23.80 -7.49
N THR A 176 -7.04 24.39 -6.30
CA THR A 176 -8.11 24.38 -5.30
C THR A 176 -9.37 25.10 -5.79
N PRO A 177 -10.56 24.76 -5.26
CA PRO A 177 -11.80 25.42 -5.66
C PRO A 177 -11.72 26.93 -5.46
N GLY A 178 -11.99 27.68 -6.52
CA GLY A 178 -11.90 29.15 -6.52
C GLY A 178 -10.57 29.72 -7.05
N SER A 179 -9.58 28.89 -7.42
CA SER A 179 -8.29 29.37 -7.96
C SER A 179 -8.38 30.06 -9.33
N GLY A 180 -9.48 29.84 -10.07
CA GLY A 180 -9.72 30.44 -11.38
C GLY A 180 -9.05 29.73 -12.57
N ILE A 181 -8.20 28.72 -12.33
CA ILE A 181 -7.51 27.97 -13.41
C ILE A 181 -8.40 26.86 -13.97
N HIS A 182 -8.96 26.03 -13.10
CA HIS A 182 -9.90 24.97 -13.45
C HIS A 182 -11.04 24.88 -12.44
N LYS A 183 -12.19 24.37 -12.88
CA LYS A 183 -13.26 24.01 -11.96
C LYS A 183 -12.83 22.75 -11.19
N SER A 184 -12.80 22.86 -9.88
CA SER A 184 -12.50 21.74 -8.98
C SER A 184 -13.46 21.72 -7.79
N GLU A 185 -13.54 20.57 -7.13
CA GLU A 185 -14.35 20.34 -5.95
C GLU A 185 -13.66 19.39 -4.96
N TRP A 186 -13.93 19.56 -3.68
CA TRP A 186 -13.46 18.64 -2.64
C TRP A 186 -14.40 17.44 -2.57
N VAL A 187 -13.82 16.25 -2.73
CA VAL A 187 -14.57 14.99 -2.63
C VAL A 187 -13.85 14.04 -1.68
N ARG A 188 -14.61 13.10 -1.11
CA ARG A 188 -14.08 11.94 -0.41
C ARG A 188 -14.36 10.69 -1.23
N LEU A 189 -13.47 9.72 -1.17
CA LEU A 189 -13.78 8.35 -1.56
C LEU A 189 -14.43 7.67 -0.35
N VAL A 190 -15.74 7.46 -0.40
CA VAL A 190 -16.42 6.64 0.60
C VAL A 190 -16.01 5.19 0.36
N VAL A 191 -15.34 4.59 1.34
CA VAL A 191 -14.78 3.24 1.23
C VAL A 191 -15.84 2.21 1.60
N ASP A 192 -16.13 1.32 0.64
CA ASP A 192 -17.04 0.18 0.80
C ASP A 192 -16.29 -1.15 0.95
N ALA A 193 -15.14 -1.30 0.26
CA ALA A 193 -14.33 -2.51 0.32
C ALA A 193 -12.84 -2.20 0.23
N VAL A 194 -12.05 -3.07 0.85
CA VAL A 194 -10.58 -2.95 0.89
C VAL A 194 -9.96 -4.28 0.48
N TYR A 195 -9.10 -4.25 -0.54
CA TYR A 195 -8.34 -5.43 -0.97
C TYR A 195 -6.86 -5.22 -0.76
N TRP A 196 -6.21 -6.13 -0.02
CA TRP A 196 -4.83 -6.02 0.43
C TRP A 196 -3.92 -7.09 -0.16
N ILE A 197 -2.69 -6.70 -0.49
CA ILE A 197 -1.58 -7.58 -0.85
C ILE A 197 -0.36 -7.13 -0.04
N GLY A 198 0.05 -7.92 0.96
CA GLY A 198 1.15 -7.54 1.85
C GLY A 198 2.57 -7.68 1.28
N GLY A 199 2.74 -8.28 0.11
CA GLY A 199 4.05 -8.48 -0.54
C GLY A 199 4.14 -9.81 -1.28
N PHE A 200 5.35 -10.23 -1.65
CA PHE A 200 5.59 -11.55 -2.24
C PHE A 200 5.77 -12.66 -1.19
N GLY A 201 5.35 -13.88 -1.54
CA GLY A 201 5.62 -15.11 -0.79
C GLY A 201 4.43 -15.63 0.02
N ASP A 202 4.69 -16.63 0.86
CA ASP A 202 3.74 -17.32 1.74
C ASP A 202 3.65 -16.69 3.15
N ARG A 203 4.22 -15.49 3.32
CA ARG A 203 4.40 -14.84 4.63
C ARG A 203 3.61 -13.54 4.81
N ALA A 204 2.74 -13.21 3.87
CA ALA A 204 1.93 -12.00 3.89
C ALA A 204 0.45 -12.36 3.74
N TYR A 205 -0.41 -11.63 4.45
CA TYR A 205 -1.84 -11.70 4.21
C TYR A 205 -2.16 -11.12 2.82
N ILE A 206 -3.03 -11.81 2.09
CA ILE A 206 -3.59 -11.37 0.80
C ILE A 206 -5.08 -11.65 0.87
N GLY A 207 -5.89 -10.61 0.66
CA GLY A 207 -7.33 -10.78 0.69
C GLY A 207 -8.10 -9.51 1.04
N TRP A 208 -9.40 -9.73 1.22
CA TRP A 208 -10.35 -8.69 1.59
C TRP A 208 -10.24 -8.35 3.08
N ILE A 209 -10.06 -7.06 3.37
CA ILE A 209 -10.16 -6.52 4.73
C ILE A 209 -11.63 -6.10 4.94
N PRO A 210 -12.33 -6.60 5.98
CA PRO A 210 -13.67 -6.14 6.32
C PRO A 210 -13.69 -4.63 6.50
N VAL A 211 -14.73 -3.96 5.99
CA VAL A 211 -14.78 -2.50 5.99
C VAL A 211 -14.88 -1.93 7.41
N GLU A 212 -15.46 -2.68 8.34
CA GLU A 212 -15.50 -2.37 9.76
C GLU A 212 -14.10 -2.39 10.38
N GLU A 213 -13.24 -3.33 9.96
CA GLU A 213 -11.85 -3.39 10.39
C GLU A 213 -11.08 -2.16 9.90
N TRP A 214 -11.27 -1.79 8.62
CA TRP A 214 -10.69 -0.59 8.03
C TRP A 214 -11.11 0.70 8.75
N ARG A 215 -12.40 0.81 9.07
CA ARG A 215 -12.98 1.95 9.79
C ARG A 215 -12.55 1.98 11.25
N GLY A 216 -12.32 0.83 11.86
CA GLY A 216 -11.93 0.67 13.27
C GLY A 216 -10.47 0.97 13.58
N VAL A 217 -9.59 1.10 12.58
CA VAL A 217 -8.17 1.44 12.79
C VAL A 217 -8.05 2.83 13.43
N THR A 218 -7.31 2.89 14.54
CA THR A 218 -7.05 4.12 15.28
C THR A 218 -5.79 4.84 14.79
N GLU A 219 -5.74 6.15 15.01
CA GLU A 219 -4.58 6.97 14.67
C GLU A 219 -3.30 6.46 15.36
N GLU A 220 -3.41 6.05 16.63
CA GLU A 220 -2.37 5.51 17.49
C GLU A 220 -1.77 4.22 16.94
N GLU A 221 -2.60 3.36 16.35
CA GLU A 221 -2.14 2.16 15.66
C GLU A 221 -1.38 2.53 14.39
N ILE A 222 -1.88 3.51 13.63
CA ILE A 222 -1.20 4.00 12.43
C ILE A 222 0.19 4.55 12.80
N LYS A 223 0.32 5.38 13.86
CA LYS A 223 1.64 5.96 14.23
C LYS A 223 2.66 4.90 14.63
N ARG A 224 2.20 3.82 15.27
CA ARG A 224 3.08 2.73 15.74
C ARG A 224 3.44 1.75 14.64
N ALA A 225 2.68 1.74 13.55
CA ALA A 225 2.96 0.88 12.41
C ALA A 225 4.23 1.33 11.70
N LYS A 226 4.98 0.36 11.18
CA LYS A 226 6.20 0.60 10.42
C LYS A 226 6.21 -0.27 9.17
N LEU A 227 6.33 0.37 8.03
CA LEU A 227 6.44 -0.27 6.73
C LEU A 227 7.89 -0.66 6.41
N PRO A 228 8.12 -1.64 5.53
CA PRO A 228 9.46 -2.03 5.12
C PRO A 228 10.23 -0.84 4.52
N GLY A 229 11.37 -0.49 5.14
CA GLY A 229 12.22 0.60 4.66
C GLY A 229 11.76 2.01 5.05
N GLU A 230 10.69 2.13 5.85
CA GLU A 230 10.24 3.40 6.45
C GLU A 230 11.27 3.90 7.47
N ARG A 231 11.68 5.16 7.32
CA ARG A 231 12.63 5.84 8.20
C ARG A 231 11.90 6.73 9.23
N GLU A 232 12.57 7.08 10.33
CA GLU A 232 12.01 7.98 11.34
C GLU A 232 11.74 9.40 10.80
N ASP A 233 12.50 9.87 9.82
CA ASP A 233 12.25 11.15 9.16
C ASP A 233 11.02 11.12 8.24
N ASP A 234 10.70 9.97 7.63
CA ASP A 234 9.45 9.78 6.88
C ASP A 234 8.22 9.92 7.82
N VAL A 235 8.40 9.51 9.07
CA VAL A 235 7.43 9.65 10.15
C VAL A 235 7.34 11.13 10.56
N MET A 236 8.46 11.76 10.93
CA MET A 236 8.49 13.13 11.45
C MET A 236 8.03 14.20 10.44
N VAL A 237 8.28 14.04 9.13
CA VAL A 237 7.76 14.97 8.11
C VAL A 237 6.25 14.88 7.99
N GLY A 238 5.67 13.68 8.07
CA GLY A 238 4.20 13.49 8.07
C GLY A 238 3.53 14.06 9.33
N TRP A 239 4.10 13.80 10.52
CA TRP A 239 3.56 14.27 11.82
C TRP A 239 3.73 15.77 12.04
N ALA A 240 4.91 16.33 11.74
CA ALA A 240 5.18 17.75 11.93
C ALA A 240 4.32 18.62 11.00
N LYS A 241 4.08 18.17 9.76
CA LYS A 241 3.14 18.81 8.85
C LYS A 241 1.70 18.76 9.37
N TRP A 242 1.24 17.62 9.89
CA TRP A 242 -0.14 17.43 10.36
C TRP A 242 -0.46 18.20 11.66
N LEU A 243 0.45 18.23 12.65
CA LEU A 243 0.21 18.88 13.95
C LEU A 243 0.47 20.38 13.95
N PHE A 244 1.52 20.83 13.26
CA PHE A 244 2.02 22.19 13.47
C PHE A 244 1.67 23.16 12.35
N GLY A 245 1.26 22.66 11.18
CA GLY A 245 1.14 23.48 9.98
C GLY A 245 2.50 24.07 9.61
N TRP A 246 2.91 23.97 8.36
CA TRP A 246 4.16 24.59 7.97
C TRP A 246 4.02 26.13 8.03
N ARG A 247 4.60 26.77 9.04
CA ARG A 247 5.03 28.18 8.94
C ARG A 247 6.43 28.16 8.36
N GLU A 248 6.55 28.44 7.07
CA GLU A 248 7.74 29.15 6.62
C GLU A 248 7.45 30.65 6.76
N GLU A 249 8.27 31.28 7.60
CA GLU A 249 8.53 32.70 7.52
C GLU A 249 9.01 33.02 6.10
N LEU A 250 8.31 33.95 5.44
CA LEU A 250 8.83 34.68 4.29
C LEU A 250 9.87 35.70 4.76
#